data_AF-A0A7L4ZCN3-F1
#
_entry.id   AF-A0A7L4ZCN3-F1
#
_cell.length_a   1.000
_cell.length_b   1.000
_cell.length_c   1.000
_cell.angle_alpha   90.00
_cell.angle_beta   90.00
_cell.angle_gamma   90.00
#
_symmetry.space_group_name_H-M   'P 1'
#
loop_
_entity.id
_entity.type
_entity.pdbx_description
1 polymer ?
#
loop_
_entity_poly.entity_id
_entity_poly.type
_entity_poly.pdbx_seq_one_letter_code
_entity_poly.pdbx_strand_id
1 'polypeptide(L)'
;MNVPFKLTALAARLMGKTWAHKSTEQLAAALDRQIEELTEERVPEHLADASRLSSAAAYQPGLIDVRGDAYDIAVYLDALTTTAVALGDSDLADALVEAGEFAHELVARLAAAAHATIPAPAVPVANAA
;
A
#
# COMPACT_ATOMS: atom_id res chain seq x y z
N MET A 1 -9.60 14.88 22.00
CA MET A 1 -10.65 14.07 21.37
C MET A 1 -10.03 13.46 20.12
N ASN A 2 -9.67 12.17 20.17
CA ASN A 2 -8.95 11.51 19.07
C ASN A 2 -9.90 11.30 17.90
N VAL A 3 -9.68 12.03 16.80
CA VAL A 3 -10.40 11.78 15.55
C VAL A 3 -9.90 10.44 15.00
N PRO A 4 -10.77 9.46 14.70
CA PRO A 4 -10.37 8.17 14.17
C PRO A 4 -9.57 8.33 12.87
N PHE A 5 -8.41 7.66 12.76
CA PHE A 5 -7.49 7.70 11.62
C PHE A 5 -8.19 7.48 10.26
N LYS A 6 -9.24 6.65 10.24
CA LYS A 6 -10.05 6.38 9.04
C LYS A 6 -10.88 7.59 8.58
N LEU A 7 -11.33 8.45 9.49
CA LEU A 7 -12.07 9.67 9.15
C LEU A 7 -11.14 10.77 8.64
N THR A 8 -9.93 10.88 9.20
CA THR A 8 -8.90 11.80 8.68
C THR A 8 -8.39 11.37 7.31
N ALA A 9 -8.16 10.06 7.10
CA ALA A 9 -7.79 9.52 5.79
C ALA A 9 -8.90 9.75 4.75
N LEU A 10 -10.16 9.52 5.11
CA LEU A 10 -11.30 9.79 4.23
C LEU A 10 -11.47 11.28 3.91
N ALA A 11 -11.31 12.17 4.89
CA ALA A 11 -11.39 13.61 4.70
C ALA A 11 -10.23 14.15 3.85
N ALA A 12 -9.01 13.65 4.04
CA ALA A 12 -7.86 13.97 3.20
C ALA A 12 -8.05 13.46 1.76
N ARG A 13 -8.60 12.25 1.60
CA ARG A 13 -8.94 11.64 0.29
C ARG A 13 -10.07 12.39 -0.42
N LEU A 14 -10.98 13.04 0.33
CA LEU A 14 -12.03 13.92 -0.19
C LEU A 14 -11.52 15.34 -0.50
N MET A 15 -10.61 15.90 0.30
CA MET A 15 -9.96 17.19 0.01
C MET A 15 -9.05 17.10 -1.22
N GLY A 16 -8.35 15.97 -1.40
CA GLY A 16 -7.56 15.69 -2.61
C GLY A 16 -8.38 15.73 -3.92
N LYS A 17 -9.71 15.53 -3.86
CA LYS A 17 -10.60 15.60 -5.04
C LYS A 17 -10.80 17.01 -5.61
N THR A 18 -10.26 18.06 -4.99
CA THR A 18 -10.46 19.46 -5.42
C THR A 18 -9.27 20.08 -6.16
N TRP A 19 -8.15 19.37 -6.28
CA TRP A 19 -6.92 19.89 -6.87
C TRP A 19 -6.69 19.28 -8.26
N ALA A 20 -7.23 19.89 -9.29
CA ALA A 20 -6.84 19.61 -10.67
C ALA A 20 -5.60 20.44 -11.02
N HIS A 21 -4.49 19.77 -11.31
CA HIS A 21 -3.29 20.43 -11.84
C HIS A 21 -3.54 20.88 -13.28
N LYS A 22 -3.10 22.08 -13.65
CA LYS A 22 -3.39 22.68 -14.96
C LYS A 22 -2.32 22.37 -16.01
N SER A 23 -1.20 21.76 -15.61
CA SER A 23 -0.14 21.32 -16.51
C SER A 23 0.59 20.10 -15.96
N THR A 24 1.29 19.39 -16.84
CA THR A 24 2.13 18.23 -16.47
C THR A 24 3.23 18.61 -15.49
N GLU A 25 3.83 19.78 -15.62
CA GLU A 25 4.88 20.26 -14.71
C GLU A 25 4.34 20.51 -13.30
N GLN A 26 3.13 21.06 -13.19
CA GLN A 26 2.47 21.26 -11.90
C GLN A 26 2.12 19.94 -11.22
N LEU A 27 1.70 18.93 -12.00
CA LEU A 27 1.42 17.59 -11.49
C LEU A 27 2.71 16.89 -11.04
N ALA A 28 3.76 16.93 -11.85
CA ALA A 28 5.06 16.33 -11.53
C ALA A 28 5.65 16.91 -10.24
N ALA A 29 5.68 18.25 -10.12
CA ALA A 29 6.17 18.91 -8.91
C ALA A 29 5.36 18.56 -7.65
N ALA A 30 4.05 18.32 -7.80
CA ALA A 30 3.20 17.92 -6.68
C ALA A 30 3.47 16.46 -6.25
N LEU A 31 3.69 15.55 -7.22
CA LEU A 31 4.06 14.16 -6.95
C LEU A 31 5.43 14.07 -6.28
N ASP A 32 6.44 14.80 -6.78
CA ASP A 32 7.78 14.82 -6.19
C ASP A 32 7.75 15.33 -4.75
N ARG A 33 7.06 16.45 -4.53
CA ARG A 33 6.87 17.04 -3.20
C ARG A 33 6.19 16.07 -2.24
N GLN A 34 5.16 15.35 -2.71
CA GLN A 34 4.47 14.37 -1.87
C GLN A 34 5.41 13.26 -1.40
N ILE A 35 6.29 12.76 -2.28
CA ILE A 35 7.26 11.73 -1.93
C ILE A 35 8.28 12.25 -0.92
N GLU A 36 8.79 13.47 -1.13
CA GLU A 36 9.72 14.12 -0.20
C GLU A 36 9.09 14.27 1.20
N GLU A 37 7.89 14.84 1.29
CA GLU A 37 7.16 15.04 2.55
C GLU A 37 6.91 13.70 3.26
N LEU A 38 6.42 12.68 2.54
CA LEU A 38 6.22 11.35 3.12
C LEU A 38 7.54 10.72 3.60
N THR A 39 8.64 10.94 2.86
CA THR A 39 9.94 10.38 3.21
C THR A 39 10.47 11.02 4.49
N GLU A 40 10.45 12.34 4.57
CA GLU A 40 10.95 13.08 5.73
C GLU A 40 10.11 12.81 6.99
N GLU A 41 8.79 12.74 6.85
CA GLU A 41 7.88 12.57 7.99
C GLU A 41 7.77 11.11 8.44
N ARG A 42 7.61 10.17 7.51
CA ARG A 42 7.19 8.79 7.84
C ARG A 42 8.33 7.81 7.97
N VAL A 43 9.42 7.97 7.22
CA VAL A 43 10.53 7.00 7.26
C VAL A 43 11.16 6.89 8.65
N PRO A 44 11.47 7.99 9.36
CA PRO A 44 12.02 7.89 10.71
C PRO A 44 11.08 7.18 11.69
N GLU A 45 9.77 7.46 11.61
CA GLU A 45 8.73 6.81 12.42
C GLU A 45 8.68 5.30 12.14
N HIS A 46 8.57 4.91 10.87
CA HIS A 46 8.51 3.50 10.47
C HIS A 46 9.80 2.74 10.81
N LEU A 47 10.98 3.37 10.68
CA LEU A 47 12.24 2.76 11.11
C LEU A 47 12.31 2.57 12.63
N ALA A 48 11.85 3.56 13.40
CA ALA A 48 11.83 3.47 14.85
C ALA A 48 10.92 2.33 15.33
N ASP A 49 9.74 2.18 14.75
CA ASP A 49 8.82 1.10 15.10
C ASP A 49 9.32 -0.27 14.62
N ALA A 50 9.86 -0.36 13.40
CA ALA A 50 10.46 -1.59 12.88
C ALA A 50 11.66 -2.06 13.74
N SER A 51 12.45 -1.13 14.29
CA SER A 51 13.60 -1.45 15.15
C SER A 51 13.21 -2.15 16.46
N ARG A 52 11.94 -2.06 16.87
CA ARG A 52 11.42 -2.71 18.08
C ARG A 52 11.01 -4.16 17.85
N LEU A 53 10.97 -4.63 16.60
CA LEU A 53 10.57 -5.99 16.26
C LEU A 53 11.68 -6.98 16.63
N SER A 54 11.36 -7.93 17.50
CA SER A 54 12.36 -8.84 18.09
C SER A 54 12.35 -10.27 17.51
N SER A 55 11.42 -10.58 16.60
CA SER A 55 11.28 -11.91 16.01
C SER A 55 10.55 -11.84 14.66
N ALA A 56 10.65 -12.91 13.86
CA ALA A 56 9.93 -13.01 12.59
C ALA A 56 8.41 -12.87 12.77
N ALA A 57 7.84 -13.46 13.83
CA ALA A 57 6.41 -13.35 14.13
C ALA A 57 5.97 -11.91 14.44
N ALA A 58 6.86 -11.06 14.97
CA ALA A 58 6.54 -9.67 15.28
C ALA A 58 6.22 -8.82 14.04
N TYR A 59 6.63 -9.25 12.84
CA TYR A 59 6.30 -8.59 11.57
C TYR A 59 4.85 -8.85 11.12
N GLN A 60 4.18 -9.88 11.64
CA GLN A 60 2.86 -10.31 11.15
C GLN A 60 1.78 -9.23 11.21
N PRO A 61 1.59 -8.49 12.33
CA PRO A 61 0.53 -7.48 12.39
C PRO A 61 0.69 -6.40 11.31
N GLY A 62 1.91 -5.85 11.18
CA GLY A 62 2.20 -4.83 10.16
C GLY A 62 2.04 -5.35 8.73
N LEU A 63 2.45 -6.59 8.45
CA LEU A 63 2.27 -7.21 7.13
C LEU A 63 0.79 -7.47 6.79
N ILE A 64 -0.02 -7.84 7.78
CA ILE A 64 -1.47 -8.02 7.60
C ILE A 64 -2.14 -6.68 7.31
N ASP A 65 -1.81 -5.65 8.09
CA ASP A 65 -2.37 -4.31 7.93
C ASP A 65 -2.00 -3.71 6.56
N VAL A 66 -0.71 -3.70 6.21
CA VAL A 66 -0.24 -3.18 4.91
C VAL A 66 -0.81 -3.98 3.74
N ARG A 67 -0.99 -5.29 3.88
CA ARG A 67 -1.67 -6.11 2.85
C ARG A 67 -3.12 -5.69 2.68
N GLY A 68 -3.83 -5.40 3.77
CA GLY A 68 -5.21 -4.91 3.74
C GLY A 68 -5.30 -3.56 3.02
N ASP A 69 -4.41 -2.63 3.35
CA ASP A 69 -4.35 -1.31 2.72
C ASP A 69 -3.99 -1.39 1.23
N ALA A 70 -3.05 -2.25 0.85
CA ALA A 70 -2.70 -2.50 -0.55
C ALA A 70 -3.89 -3.06 -1.34
N TYR A 71 -4.72 -3.91 -0.73
CA TYR A 71 -5.91 -4.44 -1.38
C TYR A 71 -7.02 -3.37 -1.52
N ASP A 72 -7.19 -2.47 -0.54
CA ASP A 72 -8.09 -1.30 -0.69
C ASP A 72 -7.67 -0.40 -1.85
N ILE A 73 -6.35 -0.19 -2.01
CA ILE A 73 -5.80 0.56 -3.15
C ILE A 73 -6.11 -0.14 -4.47
N ALA A 74 -5.89 -1.45 -4.57
CA ALA A 74 -6.18 -2.22 -5.78
C ALA A 74 -7.66 -2.10 -6.19
N VAL A 75 -8.58 -2.31 -5.24
CA VAL A 75 -10.03 -2.15 -5.47
C VAL A 75 -10.40 -0.73 -5.88
N TYR A 76 -9.74 0.28 -5.31
CA TYR A 76 -9.97 1.66 -5.71
C TYR A 76 -9.51 1.96 -7.13
N LEU A 77 -8.35 1.42 -7.55
CA LEU A 77 -7.85 1.54 -8.92
C LEU A 77 -8.79 0.86 -9.91
N ASP A 78 -9.30 -0.34 -9.60
CA ASP A 78 -10.31 -1.04 -10.42
C ASP A 78 -11.57 -0.18 -10.64
N ALA A 79 -12.01 0.53 -9.60
CA ALA A 79 -13.16 1.45 -9.68
C ALA A 79 -12.86 2.69 -10.53
N LEU A 80 -11.65 3.25 -10.44
CA LEU A 80 -11.21 4.37 -11.29
C LEU A 80 -11.11 3.94 -12.75
N THR A 81 -10.53 2.77 -13.03
CA THR A 81 -10.46 2.17 -14.37
C THR A 81 -11.85 2.04 -14.97
N THR A 82 -12.78 1.46 -14.22
CA THR A 82 -14.18 1.30 -14.67
C THR A 82 -14.80 2.64 -15.07
N THR A 83 -14.50 3.69 -14.29
CA THR A 83 -14.99 5.05 -14.57
C THR A 83 -14.32 5.65 -15.81
N ALA A 84 -13.00 5.52 -15.96
CA ALA A 84 -12.25 6.01 -17.12
C ALA A 84 -12.74 5.36 -18.42
N VAL A 85 -12.98 4.04 -18.41
CA VAL A 85 -13.57 3.32 -19.54
C VAL A 85 -14.95 3.86 -19.89
N ALA A 86 -15.80 4.08 -18.88
CA ALA A 86 -17.15 4.61 -19.09
C ALA A 86 -17.16 6.04 -19.67
N LEU A 87 -16.12 6.84 -19.39
CA LEU A 87 -15.94 8.18 -19.93
C LEU A 87 -15.22 8.21 -21.29
N GLY A 88 -14.68 7.07 -21.74
CA GLY A 88 -13.93 6.97 -22.99
C GLY A 88 -12.47 7.40 -22.90
N ASP A 89 -11.92 7.54 -21.69
CA ASP A 89 -10.53 7.92 -21.44
C ASP A 89 -9.61 6.70 -21.52
N SER A 90 -9.35 6.20 -22.75
CA SER A 90 -8.64 4.92 -22.98
C SER A 90 -7.24 4.88 -22.39
N ASP A 91 -6.43 5.92 -22.62
CA ASP A 91 -5.02 5.93 -22.20
C ASP A 91 -4.92 5.95 -20.66
N LEU A 92 -5.85 6.65 -20.00
CA LEU A 92 -5.96 6.66 -18.54
C LEU A 92 -6.43 5.31 -18.01
N ALA A 93 -7.42 4.69 -18.67
CA ALA A 93 -7.89 3.36 -18.28
C ALA A 93 -6.76 2.33 -18.35
N ASP A 94 -5.97 2.32 -19.42
CA ASP A 94 -4.83 1.40 -19.57
C ASP A 94 -3.78 1.60 -18.47
N ALA A 95 -3.42 2.86 -18.17
CA ALA A 95 -2.49 3.17 -17.09
C ALA A 95 -3.03 2.73 -15.70
N LEU A 96 -4.33 2.89 -15.46
CA LEU A 96 -4.97 2.47 -14.21
C LEU A 96 -5.09 0.94 -14.10
N VAL A 97 -5.31 0.23 -15.21
CA VAL A 97 -5.27 -1.25 -15.24
C VAL A 97 -3.90 -1.73 -14.80
N GLU A 98 -2.83 -1.22 -15.42
CA GLU A 98 -1.46 -1.62 -15.09
C GLU A 98 -1.14 -1.34 -13.61
N ALA A 99 -1.51 -0.15 -13.11
CA ALA A 99 -1.36 0.18 -11.69
C ALA A 99 -2.15 -0.77 -10.76
N GLY A 100 -3.37 -1.15 -11.14
CA GLY A 100 -4.21 -2.09 -10.40
C GLY A 100 -3.59 -3.49 -10.34
N GLU A 101 -3.07 -3.98 -11.47
CA GLU A 101 -2.37 -5.27 -11.54
C GLU A 101 -1.16 -5.31 -10.61
N PHE A 102 -0.33 -4.24 -10.60
CA PHE A 102 0.79 -4.14 -9.66
C PHE A 102 0.35 -4.11 -8.19
N ALA A 103 -0.76 -3.43 -7.88
CA ALA A 103 -1.30 -3.42 -6.52
C ALA A 103 -1.76 -4.83 -6.08
N HIS A 104 -2.43 -5.58 -6.96
CA HIS A 104 -2.79 -6.99 -6.69
C HIS A 104 -1.55 -7.89 -6.54
N GLU A 105 -0.51 -7.68 -7.34
CA GLU A 105 0.76 -8.40 -7.18
C GLU A 105 1.40 -8.11 -5.81
N LEU A 106 1.43 -6.83 -5.40
CA LEU A 106 1.93 -6.43 -4.09
C LEU A 106 1.17 -7.13 -2.95
N VAL A 107 -0.16 -7.24 -3.04
CA VAL A 107 -1.00 -7.98 -2.07
C VAL A 107 -0.56 -9.44 -1.96
N ALA A 108 -0.29 -10.09 -3.10
CA ALA A 108 0.19 -11.47 -3.12
C ALA A 108 1.59 -11.60 -2.48
N ARG A 109 2.51 -10.68 -2.79
CA ARG A 109 3.86 -10.68 -2.23
C ARG A 109 3.87 -10.41 -0.72
N LEU A 110 3.02 -9.51 -0.23
CA LEU A 110 2.85 -9.26 1.21
C LEU A 110 2.27 -10.48 1.94
N ALA A 111 1.34 -11.20 1.32
CA ALA A 111 0.87 -12.48 1.84
C ALA A 111 2.02 -13.50 1.96
N ALA A 112 2.83 -13.65 0.90
CA ALA A 112 3.99 -14.54 0.92
C ALA A 112 5.01 -14.15 2.02
N ALA A 113 5.26 -12.85 2.19
CA ALA A 113 6.11 -12.35 3.27
C ALA A 113 5.53 -12.68 4.66
N ALA A 114 4.21 -12.53 4.84
CA ALA A 114 3.54 -12.90 6.09
C ALA A 114 3.67 -14.41 6.36
N HIS A 115 3.51 -15.27 5.34
CA HIS A 115 3.71 -16.72 5.48
C HIS A 115 5.15 -17.07 5.87
N ALA A 116 6.15 -16.35 5.36
CA ALA A 116 7.56 -16.58 5.67
C ALA A 116 7.93 -16.29 7.14
N THR A 117 7.05 -15.62 7.89
CA THR A 117 7.25 -15.40 9.33
C THR A 117 6.96 -16.64 10.20
N ILE A 118 6.31 -17.66 9.63
CA ILE A 118 5.97 -18.90 10.33
C ILE A 118 7.18 -19.85 10.24
N PRO A 119 7.71 -20.34 11.39
CA PRO A 119 8.81 -21.30 11.37
C PRO A 119 8.42 -22.57 10.60
N ALA A 120 9.37 -23.12 9.82
CA ALA A 120 9.17 -24.42 9.20
C ALA A 120 8.94 -25.50 10.29
N PRO A 121 8.03 -26.46 10.06
CA PRO A 121 7.80 -27.53 11.01
C PRO A 121 9.09 -28.32 11.23
N ALA A 122 9.46 -28.53 12.50
CA ALA A 122 10.59 -29.36 12.86
C ALA A 122 10.30 -30.80 12.45
N VAL A 123 10.95 -31.28 11.38
CA VAL A 123 10.87 -32.68 10.99
C VAL A 123 11.64 -33.50 12.04
N PRO A 124 11.03 -34.49 12.72
CA PRO A 124 11.77 -35.35 13.62
C PRO A 124 12.84 -36.08 12.81
N VAL A 125 14.11 -35.90 13.18
CA VAL A 125 15.19 -36.74 12.69
C VAL A 125 14.92 -38.12 13.27
N ALA A 126 14.36 -39.03 12.47
CA ALA A 126 14.26 -40.42 12.86
C ALA A 126 15.69 -40.94 12.98
N ASN A 127 16.21 -41.01 14.20
CA ASN A 127 17.43 -41.74 14.50
C ASN A 127 17.18 -43.20 14.13
N ALA A 128 17.71 -43.62 12.98
CA ALA A 128 17.85 -45.02 12.66
C ALA A 128 18.83 -45.61 13.69
N ALA A 129 18.30 -46.42 14.61
CA ALA A 129 19.06 -47.25 15.52
C ALA A 129 19.60 -48.50 14.81
#